data_AF-A0A2P4Q5T2-F1
#
_entry.id   AF-A0A2P4Q5T2-F1
#
_cell.length_a   1.000
_cell.length_b   1.000
_cell.length_c   1.000
_cell.angle_alpha   90.00
_cell.angle_beta   90.00
_cell.angle_gamma   90.00
#
_symmetry.space_group_name_H-M   'P 1'
#
loop_
_entity.id
_entity.type
_entity.pdbx_description
1 polymer ?
#
loop_
_entity_poly.entity_id
_entity_poly.type
_entity_poly.pdbx_seq_one_letter_code
_entity_poly.pdbx_strand_id
1 'polypeptide(L)' 'IVFDEWSISDLGFCGPADKSSKCIYGNLPYIAPEVIIGKEYTFKSDIYSIAMLMWEISSGQPPFVNH' A
#
# COMPACT_ATOMS: atom_id res chain seq x y z
N ILE A 1 27.82 -10.08 11.57
CA ILE A 1 26.37 -10.32 11.54
C ILE A 1 25.76 -8.95 11.26
N VAL A 2 25.37 -8.70 10.02
CA VAL A 2 24.62 -7.49 9.67
C VAL A 2 23.18 -7.79 10.09
N PHE A 3 22.61 -6.98 10.98
CA PHE A 3 21.17 -6.99 11.21
C PHE A 3 20.56 -6.14 10.11
N ASP A 4 19.95 -6.78 9.12
CA ASP A 4 19.08 -6.09 8.16
C ASP A 4 17.80 -5.68 8.91
N GLU A 5 17.82 -4.46 9.45
CA GLU A 5 16.69 -3.89 10.16
C GLU A 5 15.76 -3.20 9.16
N TRP A 6 14.60 -3.81 8.91
CA TRP A 6 13.64 -3.26 7.95
C TRP A 6 12.76 -2.21 8.63
N SER A 7 12.80 -0.98 8.13
CA SER A 7 12.06 0.15 8.68
C SER A 7 11.09 0.71 7.64
N ILE A 8 9.83 0.90 8.04
CA ILE A 8 8.85 1.61 7.22
C ILE A 8 9.10 3.11 7.41
N SER A 9 9.31 3.81 6.31
CA SER A 9 9.49 5.26 6.26
C SER A 9 8.54 5.83 5.21
N ASP A 10 8.36 7.14 5.19
CA ASP A 10 7.37 7.86 4.36
C ASP A 10 5.90 7.74 4.84
N LEU A 11 5.62 8.38 5.98
CA LEU A 11 4.27 8.57 6.51
C LEU A 11 3.67 9.93 6.10
N GLY A 12 4.21 10.58 5.07
CA GLY A 12 3.79 11.93 4.65
C GLY A 12 2.32 12.01 4.19
N PHE A 13 1.75 10.86 3.80
CA PHE A 13 0.34 10.72 3.42
C PHE A 13 -0.51 10.05 4.50
N CYS A 14 0.06 9.76 5.68
CA CYS A 14 -0.68 9.17 6.79
C CYS A 14 -1.68 10.19 7.36
N GLY A 15 -2.94 9.76 7.47
CA GLY A 15 -4.02 10.54 8.07
C GLY A 15 -4.55 9.90 9.34
N PRO A 16 -5.34 10.64 10.15
CA PRO A 16 -6.04 10.05 11.29
C PRO A 16 -6.95 8.91 10.82
N ALA A 17 -6.89 7.75 11.48
CA ALA A 17 -7.73 6.59 11.17
C ALA A 17 -9.25 6.86 11.29
N ASP A 18 -9.62 7.92 12.03
CA ASP A 18 -11.00 8.37 12.25
C ASP A 18 -11.53 9.25 11.09
N LYS A 19 -10.67 9.65 10.15
CA LYS A 19 -11.07 10.45 8.99
C LYS A 19 -11.06 9.58 7.74
N SER A 20 -12.24 9.39 7.16
CA SER A 20 -12.42 8.84 5.80
C SER A 20 -11.66 9.72 4.80
N SER A 21 -10.48 9.25 4.39
CA SER A 21 -9.68 9.85 3.33
C SER A 21 -10.33 9.51 1.99
N LYS A 22 -11.19 10.42 1.49
CA LYS A 22 -11.83 10.32 0.16
C LYS A 22 -10.88 10.50 -1.02
N CYS A 23 -9.64 10.90 -0.77
CA CYS A 23 -8.66 11.11 -1.83
C CYS A 23 -7.86 9.82 -2.07
N ILE A 24 -7.86 9.37 -3.31
CA ILE A 24 -7.01 8.29 -3.79
C ILE A 24 -5.57 8.82 -3.81
N TYR A 25 -4.75 8.38 -2.87
CA TYR A 25 -3.32 8.67 -2.81
C TYR A 25 -2.55 7.35 -2.86
N GLY A 26 -1.48 7.28 -3.66
CA GLY A 26 -0.59 6.12 -3.77
C GLY A 26 -0.25 5.72 -5.19
N ASN A 27 0.67 4.77 -5.33
CA ASN A 27 1.01 4.14 -6.61
C ASN A 27 -0.03 3.07 -6.96
N LEU A 28 -0.61 3.18 -8.16
CA LEU A 28 -1.69 2.32 -8.69
C LEU A 28 -1.57 0.82 -8.35
N PRO A 29 -0.40 0.15 -8.48
CA PRO A 29 -0.31 -1.30 -8.25
C PRO A 29 -0.43 -1.77 -6.79
N TYR A 30 -0.27 -0.86 -5.81
CA TYR A 30 -0.39 -1.19 -4.38
C TYR A 30 -1.74 -0.74 -3.80
N ILE A 31 -2.56 -0.03 -4.58
CA ILE A 31 -3.85 0.45 -4.10
C ILE A 31 -4.87 -0.69 -4.14
N ALA A 32 -5.55 -0.88 -3.01
CA ALA A 32 -6.59 -1.88 -2.90
C ALA A 32 -7.77 -1.58 -3.85
N PRO A 33 -8.38 -2.60 -4.47
CA PRO A 33 -9.41 -2.42 -5.49
C PRO A 33 -10.64 -1.66 -4.98
N GLU A 34 -10.96 -1.77 -3.69
CA GLU A 34 -12.05 -0.99 -3.09
C GLU A 34 -11.78 0.53 -3.10
N VAL A 35 -10.53 0.94 -2.92
CA VAL A 35 -10.11 2.35 -2.96
C VAL A 35 -10.13 2.86 -4.40
N ILE A 36 -9.75 2.02 -5.38
CA ILE A 36 -9.83 2.34 -6.81
C ILE A 36 -11.29 2.58 -7.25
N ILE A 37 -12.22 1.79 -6.71
CA ILE A 37 -13.67 1.91 -7.00
C ILE A 37 -14.30 3.11 -6.25
N GLY A 38 -13.53 3.86 -5.47
CA GLY A 38 -13.99 5.04 -4.74
C GLY A 38 -14.76 4.70 -3.46
N LYS A 39 -14.61 3.48 -2.93
CA LYS A 39 -15.06 3.15 -1.57
C LYS A 39 -14.10 3.75 -0.55
N GLU A 40 -14.58 3.87 0.68
CA GLU A 40 -13.76 4.41 1.77
C GLU A 40 -12.51 3.56 2.00
N TYR A 41 -11.40 4.23 2.25
CA TYR A 41 -10.18 3.62 2.72
C TYR A 41 -10.44 2.89 4.04
N THR A 42 -9.98 1.65 4.16
CA THR A 42 -10.13 0.87 5.40
C THR A 42 -8.82 0.21 5.78
N PHE A 43 -8.76 -0.31 7.00
CA PHE A 43 -7.62 -1.13 7.46
C PHE A 43 -7.29 -2.31 6.52
N LYS A 44 -8.27 -2.84 5.78
CA LYS A 44 -8.02 -3.89 4.77
C LYS A 44 -7.20 -3.38 3.58
N SER A 45 -7.33 -2.10 3.27
CA SER A 45 -6.60 -1.43 2.19
C SER A 45 -5.11 -1.25 2.53
N ASP A 46 -4.79 -0.97 3.80
CA ASP A 46 -3.41 -0.99 4.32
C ASP A 46 -2.78 -2.40 4.17
N ILE A 47 -3.52 -3.44 4.58
CA ILE A 47 -3.06 -4.84 4.49
C ILE A 47 -2.76 -5.22 3.04
N TYR A 48 -3.63 -4.82 2.11
CA TYR A 48 -3.41 -5.09 0.67
C TYR A 48 -2.11 -4.44 0.18
N SER A 49 -1.89 -3.16 0.50
CA SER A 49 -0.69 -2.42 0.11
C SER A 49 0.59 -3.12 0.58
N ILE A 50 0.61 -3.56 1.85
CA ILE A 50 1.74 -4.30 2.43
C ILE A 50 1.89 -5.68 1.76
N ALA A 51 0.79 -6.37 1.47
CA ALA A 51 0.83 -7.67 0.79
C ALA A 51 1.41 -7.56 -0.63
N MET A 52 1.04 -6.52 -1.38
CA MET A 52 1.60 -6.27 -2.72
C MET A 52 3.10 -5.93 -2.66
N LEU A 53 3.52 -5.18 -1.64
CA LEU A 53 4.93 -4.88 -1.41
C LEU A 53 5.73 -6.15 -1.05
N MET A 54 5.20 -7.01 -0.17
CA MET A 54 5.83 -8.30 0.15
C MET A 54 5.88 -9.23 -1.06
N TRP A 55 4.83 -9.23 -1.88
CA TRP A 55 4.81 -9.97 -3.14
C TRP A 55 5.91 -9.51 -4.09
N GLU A 56 6.11 -8.21 -4.25
CA GLU A 56 7.18 -7.67 -5.08
C GLU A 56 8.56 -8.08 -4.58
N ILE A 57 8.81 -7.98 -3.27
CA ILE A 57 10.08 -8.41 -2.66
C ILE A 57 10.33 -9.90 -2.92
N SER A 58 9.30 -10.73 -2.78
CA SER A 58 9.43 -12.19 -2.97
C SER A 58 9.54 -12.63 -4.43
N SER A 59 8.85 -11.94 -5.34
CA SER A 59 8.83 -12.28 -6.78
C SER A 59 9.95 -11.59 -7.57
N GLY A 60 10.50 -10.48 -7.05
CA GLY A 60 11.41 -9.61 -7.78
C GLY A 60 10.76 -8.90 -8.98
N GLN A 61 9.43 -8.90 -9.08
CA GLN A 61 8.67 -8.30 -10.17
C GLN A 61 7.62 -7.32 -9.64
N PRO A 62 7.36 -6.21 -10.36
CA PRO A 62 6.35 -5.26 -9.93
C PRO A 62 4.96 -5.92 -9.88
N PRO A 63 4.17 -5.64 -8.84
CA PRO A 63 2.79 -6.08 -8.81
C PRO A 63 2.02 -5.35 -9.90
N PHE A 64 1.24 -6.08 -10.71
CA PHE A 64 0.47 -5.54 -11.84
C PHE A 64 1.31 -4.67 -12.81
N VAL A 65 2.21 -5.31 -13.56
CA VAL A 65 2.77 -4.72 -14.79
C VAL A 65 1.66 -4.72 -15.84
N ASN A 66 1.07 -3.55 -16.09
CA ASN A 66 0.27 -3.34 -17.29
C ASN A 66 1.13 -3.62 -18.51
N HIS A 67 0.69 -4.55 -19.37
CA HIS A 67 1.14 -4.64 -20.75
C HIS A 67 0.26 -3.77 -21.64
#